data_AF-A0A7K1SF61-F1
#
_entry.id   AF-A0A7K1SF61-F1
#
_cell.length_a   1.000
_cell.length_b   1.000
_cell.length_c   1.000
_cell.angle_alpha   90.00
_cell.angle_beta   90.00
_cell.angle_gamma   90.00
#
_symmetry.space_group_name_H-M   'P 1'
#
loop_
_entity.id
_entity.type
_entity.pdbx_description
1 polymer ?
#
loop_
_entity_poly.entity_id
_entity_poly.type
_entity_poly.pdbx_seq_one_letter_code
_entity_poly.pdbx_strand_id
1 'polypeptide(L)'
;MEDNNKVEPDYLKGFNEGYVIAQSVPDLAEQLVKVQTDSQRMAGFKAGRDQYVTERMREHLPSWLKADRSIKEQESPSKSKDRDIEPEK
;
A
#
# COMPACT_ATOMS: atom_id res chain seq x y z
N MET A 1 17.55 -22.64 17.64
CA MET A 1 17.72 -22.23 16.23
C MET A 1 17.05 -20.87 16.10
N GLU A 2 17.77 -19.77 16.37
CA GLU A 2 17.18 -18.42 16.50
C GLU A 2 17.83 -17.36 15.59
N ASP A 3 18.76 -17.74 14.71
CA ASP A 3 19.56 -16.78 13.94
C ASP A 3 18.98 -16.39 12.57
N ASN A 4 17.75 -16.77 12.24
CA ASN A 4 17.15 -16.55 10.90
C ASN A 4 16.34 -15.26 10.76
N ASN A 5 16.27 -14.39 11.78
CA ASN A 5 15.39 -13.21 11.74
C ASN A 5 16.13 -11.87 11.84
N LYS A 6 17.41 -11.83 11.48
CA LYS A 6 18.20 -10.60 11.52
C LYS A 6 18.04 -9.88 10.17
N VAL A 7 17.26 -8.80 10.17
CA VAL A 7 17.16 -7.91 9.02
C VAL A 7 18.55 -7.35 8.71
N GLU A 8 18.95 -7.42 7.44
CA GLU A 8 20.23 -6.88 6.98
C GLU A 8 20.35 -5.40 7.37
N PRO A 9 21.41 -4.98 8.09
CA PRO A 9 21.54 -3.60 8.56
C PRO A 9 21.50 -2.57 7.44
N ASP A 10 22.04 -2.91 6.27
CA ASP A 10 22.05 -2.04 5.10
C ASP A 10 20.67 -1.88 4.47
N TYR A 11 19.87 -2.94 4.49
CA TYR A 11 18.46 -2.87 4.09
C TYR A 11 17.71 -1.92 5.00
N LEU A 12 17.85 -2.06 6.32
CA LEU A 12 17.13 -1.22 7.28
C LEU A 12 17.50 0.27 7.16
N LYS A 13 18.79 0.57 6.95
CA LYS A 13 19.23 1.94 6.67
C LYS A 13 18.62 2.49 5.39
N GLY A 14 18.70 1.71 4.30
CA GLY A 14 18.09 2.07 3.03
C GLY A 14 16.60 2.35 3.18
N PHE A 15 15.90 1.49 3.91
CA PHE A 15 14.47 1.64 4.21
C PHE A 15 14.16 2.96 4.90
N ASN A 16 14.84 3.27 6.00
CA ASN A 16 14.63 4.52 6.73
C ASN A 16 14.94 5.74 5.85
N GLU A 17 16.01 5.68 5.05
CA GLU A 17 16.36 6.73 4.09
C GLU A 17 15.27 6.92 3.03
N GLY A 18 14.79 5.83 2.43
CA GLY A 18 13.73 5.86 1.42
C GLY A 18 12.44 6.47 1.95
N TYR A 19 12.06 6.10 3.17
CA TYR A 19 10.88 6.65 3.83
C TYR A 19 11.02 8.16 4.09
N VAL A 20 12.13 8.60 4.69
CA VAL A 20 12.36 10.02 5.04
C VAL A 20 12.53 10.88 3.80
N ILE A 21 13.22 10.41 2.76
CA ILE A 21 13.38 11.15 1.51
C ILE A 21 12.04 11.24 0.78
N ALA A 22 11.24 10.18 0.74
CA ALA A 22 9.90 10.25 0.15
C ALA A 22 8.98 11.24 0.88
N GLN A 23 9.13 11.37 2.20
CA GLN A 23 8.39 12.34 3.01
C GLN A 23 8.83 13.78 2.78
N SER A 24 10.14 14.02 2.65
CA SER A 24 10.72 15.38 2.60
C SER A 24 10.89 15.91 1.18
N VAL A 25 11.29 15.06 0.23
CA VAL A 25 11.59 15.42 -1.16
C VAL A 25 11.10 14.30 -2.12
N PRO A 26 9.79 14.23 -2.40
CA PRO A 26 9.19 13.14 -3.18
C PRO A 26 9.81 12.97 -4.57
N ASP A 27 10.06 14.07 -5.28
CA ASP A 27 10.60 14.06 -6.65
C ASP A 27 11.99 13.39 -6.70
N LEU A 28 12.81 13.64 -5.67
CA LEU A 28 14.12 13.01 -5.54
C LEU A 28 13.98 11.50 -5.28
N ALA A 29 13.06 11.10 -4.39
CA ALA A 29 12.81 9.69 -4.12
C ALA A 29 12.40 8.94 -5.40
N GLU A 30 11.55 9.53 -6.24
CA GLU A 30 11.15 8.94 -7.53
C GLU A 30 12.31 8.78 -8.51
N GLN A 31 13.21 9.76 -8.55
CA GLN A 31 14.41 9.67 -9.40
C GLN A 31 15.37 8.58 -8.90
N LEU A 32 15.57 8.48 -7.58
CA LEU A 32 16.48 7.50 -6.97
C LEU A 32 15.99 6.05 -7.16
N VAL A 33 14.68 5.80 -7.11
CA VAL A 33 14.11 4.45 -7.32
C VAL A 33 14.34 3.95 -8.76
N LYS A 34 14.47 4.84 -9.74
CA LYS A 34 14.76 4.48 -11.15
C LYS A 34 16.16 3.90 -11.31
N VAL A 35 17.06 4.13 -10.35
CA VAL A 35 18.39 3.54 -10.36
C VAL A 35 18.25 2.03 -10.12
N GLN A 36 18.62 1.24 -11.12
CA GLN A 36 18.65 -0.21 -11.01
C GLN A 36 20.01 -0.62 -10.45
N THR A 37 20.02 -1.02 -9.19
CA THR A 37 21.21 -1.53 -8.50
C THR A 37 20.77 -2.62 -7.54
N ASP A 38 21.46 -3.75 -7.59
CA ASP A 38 21.17 -4.94 -6.78
C ASP A 38 21.81 -4.86 -5.39
N SER A 39 21.69 -3.70 -4.74
CA SER A 39 22.17 -3.53 -3.36
C SER A 39 21.03 -3.72 -2.37
N GLN A 40 21.31 -4.37 -1.24
CA GLN A 40 20.36 -4.51 -0.13
C GLN A 40 19.84 -3.15 0.36
N ARG A 41 20.71 -2.13 0.37
CA ARG A 41 20.34 -0.76 0.70
C ARG A 41 19.34 -0.16 -0.30
N MET A 42 19.54 -0.35 -1.60
CA MET A 42 18.59 0.13 -2.61
C MET A 42 17.25 -0.63 -2.56
N ALA A 43 17.27 -1.93 -2.26
CA ALA A 43 16.06 -2.70 -2.02
C ALA A 43 15.28 -2.14 -0.82
N GLY A 44 15.97 -1.87 0.29
CA GLY A 44 15.40 -1.20 1.46
C GLY A 44 14.80 0.17 1.10
N PHE A 45 15.56 0.99 0.37
CA PHE A 45 15.13 2.32 -0.06
C PHE A 45 13.81 2.30 -0.83
N LYS A 46 13.69 1.40 -1.80
CA LYS A 46 12.46 1.21 -2.58
C LYS A 46 11.28 0.86 -1.67
N ALA A 47 11.48 -0.11 -0.77
CA ALA A 47 10.46 -0.53 0.18
C ALA A 47 10.02 0.60 1.13
N GLY A 48 10.97 1.39 1.65
CA GLY A 48 10.69 2.53 2.54
C GLY A 48 9.88 3.62 1.84
N ARG A 49 10.24 3.95 0.61
CA ARG A 49 9.48 4.89 -0.23
C ARG A 49 8.07 4.37 -0.49
N ASP A 50 7.93 3.10 -0.86
CA ASP A 50 6.64 2.51 -1.21
C ASP A 50 5.72 2.42 0.03
N GLN A 51 6.27 2.14 1.20
CA GLN A 51 5.52 2.20 2.45
C GLN A 51 4.97 3.60 2.70
N TYR A 52 5.80 4.64 2.60
CA TYR A 52 5.33 6.02 2.77
C TYR A 52 4.19 6.37 1.79
N VAL A 53 4.35 6.03 0.50
CA VAL A 53 3.31 6.27 -0.51
C VAL A 53 2.01 5.53 -0.18
N THR A 54 2.11 4.28 0.25
CA THR A 54 0.95 3.46 0.63
C THR A 54 0.21 4.05 1.83
N GLU A 55 0.96 4.49 2.86
CA GLU A 55 0.40 5.15 4.04
C GLU A 55 -0.31 6.45 3.66
N ARG A 56 0.30 7.28 2.81
CA ARG A 56 -0.31 8.52 2.32
C ARG A 56 -1.57 8.25 1.50
N MET A 57 -1.56 7.26 0.62
CA MET A 57 -2.76 6.85 -0.10
C MET A 57 -3.85 6.41 0.87
N ARG A 58 -3.51 5.61 1.88
CA ARG A 58 -4.46 5.16 2.91
C ARG A 58 -5.07 6.32 3.69
N GLU A 59 -4.29 7.35 4.01
CA GLU A 59 -4.76 8.56 4.69
C GLU A 59 -5.72 9.38 3.82
N HIS A 60 -5.46 9.50 2.52
CA HIS A 60 -6.25 10.32 1.59
C HIS A 60 -7.46 9.61 0.98
N LEU A 61 -7.62 8.31 1.21
CA LEU A 61 -8.80 7.58 0.74
C LEU A 61 -10.08 8.11 1.42
N PRO A 62 -11.19 8.27 0.66
CA PRO A 62 -12.49 8.53 1.24
C PRO A 62 -12.90 7.45 2.26
N SER A 63 -13.66 7.82 3.29
CA SER A 63 -14.08 6.92 4.36
C SER A 63 -14.81 5.66 3.86
N TRP A 64 -15.57 5.76 2.77
CA TRP A 64 -16.28 4.63 2.15
C TRP A 64 -15.34 3.60 1.48
N LEU A 65 -14.11 4.00 1.16
CA LEU A 65 -13.10 3.13 0.55
C LEU A 65 -12.03 2.65 1.56
N LYS A 66 -11.99 3.27 2.74
CA LYS A 66 -11.13 2.88 3.88
C LYS A 66 -11.65 1.66 4.65
N ALA A 67 -12.90 1.25 4.45
CA ALA A 67 -13.45 0.08 5.11
C ALA A 67 -12.72 -1.19 4.65
N ASP A 68 -12.21 -1.95 5.61
CA ASP A 68 -11.67 -3.29 5.40
C ASP A 68 -12.72 -4.15 4.68
N ARG A 69 -12.53 -4.37 3.38
CA ARG A 69 -13.34 -5.33 2.60
C ARG A 69 -13.11 -6.77 3.08
N SER A 70 -12.19 -6.97 4.02
CA SER A 70 -11.80 -8.21 4.67
C SER A 70 -12.83 -8.79 5.64
N ILE A 71 -13.92 -8.06 6.00
CA ILE A 71 -14.95 -8.51 6.97
C ILE A 71 -16.37 -8.53 6.37
N LYS A 72 -16.51 -8.71 5.05
CA LYS A 72 -17.82 -9.00 4.44
C LYS A 72 -17.79 -10.28 3.59
N GLU A 73 -17.31 -11.36 4.19
CA GLU A 73 -17.93 -12.65 3.90
C GLU A 73 -19.19 -12.77 4.76
N GLN A 74 -20.30 -13.16 4.12
CA GLN A 74 -21.62 -13.43 4.69
C GLN A 74 -22.56 -12.26 4.99
N GLU A 75 -23.00 -11.55 3.94
CA GLU A 75 -24.46 -11.45 3.73
C GLU A 75 -24.71 -11.61 2.22
N SER A 76 -25.10 -12.82 1.83
CA SER A 76 -25.70 -13.05 0.50
C SER A 76 -26.83 -12.05 0.30
N PRO A 77 -26.94 -11.35 -0.84
CA PRO A 77 -28.11 -10.53 -1.11
C PRO A 77 -29.32 -11.48 -1.17
N SER A 78 -30.20 -11.40 -0.18
CA SER A 78 -31.50 -12.04 -0.28
C SER A 78 -32.19 -11.42 -1.49
N LYS A 79 -32.40 -12.24 -2.52
CA LYS A 79 -33.25 -11.91 -3.67
C LYS A 79 -34.67 -11.70 -3.15
N SER A 80 -34.99 -10.48 -2.79
CA SER A 80 -36.37 -10.04 -2.58
C SER A 80 -36.40 -8.52 -2.64
N LYS A 81 -36.43 -7.99 -3.87
CA LYS A 81 -37.12 -6.73 -4.15
C LYS A 81 -37.56 -6.69 -5.61
N ASP A 82 -38.86 -6.52 -5.72
CA ASP A 82 -39.76 -6.61 -6.86
C ASP A 82 -39.23 -6.08 -8.18
N ARG A 83 -39.46 -6.87 -9.23
CA ARG A 83 -39.44 -6.42 -10.63
C ARG A 83 -40.87 -6.22 -11.11
N ASP A 84 -41.58 -5.27 -10.51
CA ASP A 84 -42.83 -4.75 -11.08
C ASP A 84 -42.52 -3.42 -11.76
N ILE A 85 -42.02 -3.51 -12.99
CA ILE A 85 -42.12 -2.42 -13.98
C ILE A 85 -42.57 -3.08 -15.28
N GLU A 86 -43.87 -3.33 -15.40
CA GLU A 86 -44.50 -3.44 -16.72
C GLU A 86 -44.96 -2.04 -17.14
N PRO A 87 -44.55 -1.53 -18.31
CA PRO A 87 -45.13 -0.32 -18.87
C PRO A 87 -46.51 -0.65 -19.47
N GLU A 88 -47.57 0.00 -18.98
CA GLU A 88 -48.89 -0.05 -19.61
C GLU A 88 -48.84 0.50 -21.05
N LYS A 89 -49.64 -0.10 -21.93
CA LYS A 89 -49.69 0.15 -23.37
C LYS A 89 -50.99 0.83 -23.77
#